data_AF-A0A382Y431-F1
#
_entry.id   AF-A0A382Y431-F1
#
_cell.length_a   1.000
_cell.length_b   1.000
_cell.length_c   1.000
_cell.angle_alpha   90.00
_cell.angle_beta   90.00
_cell.angle_gamma   90.00
#
_symmetry.space_group_name_H-M   'P 1'
#
loop_
_entity.id
_entity.type
_entity.pdbx_description
1 polymer ?
#
loop_
_entity_poly.entity_id
_entity_poly.type
_entity_poly.pdbx_seq_one_letter_code
_entity_poly.pdbx_strand_id
1 'polypeptide(L)' 'MGDNLRMAFEHEDVEIVGLCDEQPERMQSAIENFAIPSDRVFSDYRECLQKTEPDI' A
#
# COMPACT_ATOMS: atom_id res chain seq x y z
N MET A 1 -10.85 5.67 -12.15
CA MET A 1 -11.18 4.62 -11.16
C MET A 1 -9.90 4.20 -10.46
N GLY A 2 -9.40 5.00 -9.53
CA GLY A 2 -8.08 4.78 -8.93
C GLY A 2 -7.87 5.66 -7.72
N ASP A 3 -8.74 5.55 -6.71
CA ASP A 3 -8.66 6.40 -5.53
C ASP A 3 -8.93 5.71 -4.19
N ASN A 4 -8.98 4.39 -4.14
CA ASN A 4 -9.14 3.71 -2.84
C ASN A 4 -7.95 4.00 -1.92
N LEU A 5 -6.73 4.06 -2.48
CA LEU A 5 -5.53 4.46 -1.74
C LEU A 5 -5.57 5.93 -1.31
N ARG A 6 -6.08 6.84 -2.15
CA ARG A 6 -6.20 8.26 -1.78
C ARG A 6 -7.26 8.49 -0.72
N MET A 7 -8.42 7.84 -0.85
CA MET A 7 -9.48 7.86 0.16
C MET A 7 -8.99 7.27 1.49
N ALA A 8 -8.21 6.19 1.46
CA ALA A 8 -7.58 5.63 2.65
C ALA A 8 -6.58 6.61 3.29
N PHE A 9 -5.74 7.25 2.48
CA PHE A 9 -4.76 8.22 2.96
C PHE A 9 -5.37 9.49 3.55
N GLU A 10 -6.51 9.95 3.02
CA GLU A 10 -7.21 11.14 3.49
C GLU A 10 -8.07 10.90 4.75
N HIS A 11 -8.33 9.64 5.11
CA HIS A 11 -9.19 9.29 6.23
C HIS A 11 -8.39 9.11 7.52
N GLU A 12 -8.70 9.88 8.56
CA GLU A 12 -7.92 9.90 9.82
C GLU A 12 -7.89 8.54 10.54
N ASP A 13 -8.93 7.72 10.39
CA ASP A 13 -9.01 6.37 10.98
C ASP A 13 -8.42 5.25 10.10
N VAL A 14 -7.78 5.58 8.96
CA VAL A 14 -7.24 4.57 8.04
C VAL A 14 -5.75 4.79 7.83
N GLU A 15 -4.98 3.72 7.98
CA GLU A 15 -3.55 3.70 7.69
C GLU A 15 -3.24 2.74 6.54
N ILE A 16 -2.39 3.17 5.59
CA ILE A 16 -1.85 2.27 4.57
C ILE A 16 -0.73 1.44 5.20
N VAL A 17 -1.08 0.21 5.60
CA VAL A 17 -0.14 -0.72 6.23
C VAL A 17 0.77 -1.44 5.24
N GLY A 18 0.37 -1.53 3.97
CA GLY A 18 1.13 -2.23 2.93
C GLY A 18 0.69 -1.87 1.51
N LEU A 19 1.64 -1.96 0.57
CA LEU A 19 1.41 -1.86 -0.86
C LEU A 19 1.97 -3.11 -1.54
N CYS A 20 1.13 -3.80 -2.29
CA CYS A 20 1.52 -5.00 -3.02
C CYS A 20 1.09 -4.94 -4.48
N ASP A 21 2.04 -5.15 -5.39
CA ASP A 21 1.79 -5.32 -6.83
C ASP A 21 2.88 -6.22 -7.42
N GLU A 22 2.52 -7.04 -8.41
CA GLU A 22 3.47 -7.89 -9.13
C GLU A 22 4.49 -7.05 -9.94
N GLN A 23 4.15 -5.80 -10.24
CA GLN A 23 4.96 -4.86 -11.02
C GLN A 23 5.42 -3.67 -10.15
N PRO A 24 6.68 -3.66 -9.69
CA PRO A 24 7.21 -2.58 -8.84
C PRO A 24 7.12 -1.20 -9.46
N GLU A 25 7.23 -1.09 -10.78
CA GLU A 25 7.16 0.16 -11.52
C GLU A 25 5.80 0.86 -11.35
N ARG A 26 4.71 0.09 -11.20
CA ARG A 26 3.36 0.64 -11.01
C ARG A 26 3.16 1.18 -9.60
N MET A 27 3.90 0.65 -8.62
CA MET A 27 3.87 1.08 -7.23
C MET A 27 4.63 2.38 -7.00
N GLN A 28 5.59 2.72 -7.87
CA GLN A 28 6.50 3.85 -7.67
C GLN A 28 5.75 5.18 -7.48
N SER A 29 4.72 5.43 -8.30
CA SER A 29 3.88 6.62 -8.13
C SER A 29 3.09 6.62 -6.83
N ALA A 30 2.62 5.48 -6.34
CA ALA A 30 1.90 5.39 -5.06
C ALA A 30 2.84 5.58 -3.87
N ILE A 31 4.04 4.99 -3.94
CA ILE A 31 5.10 5.16 -2.93
C ILE A 31 5.46 6.63 -2.77
N GLU A 32 5.64 7.35 -3.88
CA GLU A 32 5.96 8.78 -3.87
C GLU A 32 4.78 9.62 -3.36
N ASN A 33 3.57 9.36 -3.83
CA ASN A 33 2.38 10.15 -3.45
C ASN A 33 1.97 9.98 -1.99
N PHE A 34 2.10 8.77 -1.45
CA PHE A 34 1.66 8.42 -0.09
C PHE A 34 2.83 8.27 0.90
N ALA A 35 4.06 8.56 0.46
CA ALA A 35 5.29 8.42 1.23
C ALA A 35 5.42 7.04 1.92
N ILE A 36 5.05 5.96 1.22
CA ILE A 36 5.06 4.61 1.77
C ILE A 36 6.51 4.13 1.91
N PRO A 37 6.94 3.69 3.11
CA PRO A 37 8.30 3.19 3.29
C PRO A 37 8.50 1.87 2.55
N SER A 38 9.72 1.62 2.08
CA SER A 38 10.07 0.43 1.31
C SER A 38 9.93 -0.88 2.10
N ASP A 39 9.85 -0.84 3.42
CA ASP A 39 9.58 -2.03 4.25
C ASP A 39 8.13 -2.52 4.15
N ARG A 40 7.22 -1.64 3.71
CA ARG A 40 5.80 -1.91 3.48
C ARG A 40 5.45 -2.13 2.00
N VAL A 41 6.46 -2.28 1.14
CA VAL A 41 6.29 -2.54 -0.29
C VAL A 41 6.62 -4.00 -0.58
N PHE A 42 5.67 -4.72 -1.13
CA PHE A 42 5.76 -6.15 -1.38
C PHE A 42 5.47 -6.46 -2.85
N SER A 43 6.09 -7.52 -3.35
CA SER A 43 5.74 -8.10 -4.66
C SER A 43 4.91 -9.38 -4.53
N ASP A 44 4.86 -9.97 -3.32
CA ASP A 44 4.03 -11.14 -3.00
C ASP A 44 2.92 -10.74 -2.03
N TYR A 45 1.67 -10.94 -2.47
CA TYR A 45 0.48 -10.61 -1.68
C TYR A 45 0.42 -11.43 -0.38
N ARG A 46 0.93 -12.66 -0.36
CA ARG A 46 0.91 -13.49 0.85
C ARG A 46 1.87 -12.95 1.90
N GLU A 47 3.07 -12.54 1.48
CA GLU A 47 4.03 -11.92 2.38
C GLU A 47 3.49 -10.61 2.93
N CYS A 48 2.87 -9.79 2.05
CA CYS A 48 2.21 -8.56 2.45
C CYS A 48 1.17 -8.82 3.55
N LEU A 49 0.20 -9.70 3.30
CA LEU A 49 -0.88 -9.99 4.25
C LEU A 49 -0.36 -10.55 5.59
N GLN A 50 0.66 -11.42 5.56
CA GLN A 50 1.22 -11.99 6.78
C GLN A 50 2.01 -10.98 7.62
N LYS A 51 2.68 -10.02 6.98
CA LYS A 51 3.48 -9.01 7.68
C LYS A 51 2.66 -7.81 8.13
N THR A 52 1.67 -7.40 7.34
CA THR A 52 0.92 -6.17 7.60
C THR A 52 -0.42 -6.42 8.29
N GLU A 53 -0.89 -7.67 8.32
CA GLU A 53 -2.14 -8.11 8.98
C GLU A 53 -3.29 -7.09 8.83
N PRO A 54 -3.69 -6.74 7.59
CA PRO A 54 -4.65 -5.67 7.36
C PRO A 54 -6.05 -6.06 7.85
N ASP A 55 -6.80 -5.08 8.35
CA ASP A 55 -8.17 -5.28 8.85
C ASP A 55 -9.21 -5.51 7.73
N ILE A 56 -8.97 -4.96 6.53
CA ILE A 56 -9.88 -4.96 5.37
C ILE A 56 -9.14 -5.13 4.04
#